data_AF-A0A380FN60-F1
#
_entry.id   AF-A0A380FN60-F1
#
_cell.length_a   1.000
_cell.length_b   1.000
_cell.length_c   1.000
_cell.angle_alpha   90.00
_cell.angle_beta   90.00
_cell.angle_gamma   90.00
#
_symmetry.space_group_name_H-M   'P 1'
#
loop_
_entity.id
_entity.type
_entity.pdbx_description
1 polymer ?
#
loop_
_entity_poly.entity_id
_entity_poly.type
_entity_poly.pdbx_seq_one_letter_code
_entity_poly.pdbx_strand_id
1 'polypeptide(L)'
;MQGYGEVHHVSFRLKDHEAIAQWEEKYKEVGIGNSGLVDRFYFEALYARIGHILIEVSTDGPGFMGDEPYETLGESLSLPPFLEKPT
;
A
#
# COMPACT_ATOMS: atom_id res chain seq x y z
N MET A 1 15.88 -14.00 5.65
CA MET A 1 15.27 -13.44 6.87
C MET A 1 15.48 -11.95 6.74
N GLN A 2 14.43 -11.15 6.52
CA GLN A 2 14.60 -9.70 6.51
C GLN A 2 14.96 -9.24 7.92
N GLY A 3 15.94 -8.35 8.00
CA GLY A 3 16.59 -7.97 9.24
C GLY A 3 16.49 -6.48 9.54
N TYR A 4 17.00 -6.12 10.72
CA TYR A 4 17.13 -4.73 11.13
C TYR A 4 18.08 -3.98 10.19
N GLY A 5 17.64 -2.82 9.68
CA GLY A 5 18.43 -1.94 8.81
C GLY A 5 18.34 -2.24 7.30
N GLU A 6 17.54 -3.22 6.87
CA GLU A 6 17.34 -3.53 5.44
C GLU A 6 16.12 -2.82 4.85
N VAL A 7 16.18 -2.49 3.55
CA VAL A 7 15.01 -2.04 2.79
C VAL A 7 14.15 -3.25 2.44
N HIS A 8 12.92 -3.29 2.95
CA HIS A 8 12.00 -4.41 2.76
C HIS A 8 11.38 -4.43 1.34
N HIS A 9 10.94 -3.28 0.84
CA HIS A 9 10.40 -3.07 -0.51
C HIS A 9 10.60 -1.61 -0.95
N VAL A 10 10.35 -1.33 -2.22
CA VAL A 10 10.22 0.04 -2.76
C VAL A 10 8.84 0.19 -3.40
N SER A 11 8.20 1.35 -3.18
CA SER A 11 6.90 1.66 -3.78
C SER A 11 7.01 2.73 -4.88
N PHE A 12 6.25 2.54 -5.96
CA PHE A 12 6.03 3.53 -7.01
C PHE A 12 4.59 4.06 -6.97
N ARG A 13 4.43 5.36 -7.24
CA ARG A 13 3.15 6.04 -7.16
C ARG A 13 2.25 5.75 -8.35
N LEU A 14 0.97 5.54 -8.07
CA LEU A 14 -0.12 5.51 -9.02
C LEU A 14 -1.15 6.57 -8.64
N LYS A 15 -1.82 7.12 -9.65
CA LYS A 15 -2.73 8.25 -9.44
C LYS A 15 -3.92 7.89 -8.56
N ASP A 16 -4.57 6.75 -8.82
CA ASP A 16 -5.88 6.39 -8.27
C ASP A 16 -6.18 4.90 -8.42
N HIS A 17 -7.38 4.50 -7.96
CA HIS A 17 -7.91 3.14 -8.04
C HIS A 17 -7.93 2.57 -9.47
N GLU A 18 -8.28 3.40 -10.46
CA GLU A 18 -8.32 2.95 -11.85
C GLU A 18 -6.92 2.58 -12.34
N ALA A 19 -5.91 3.39 -12.00
CA ALA A 19 -4.53 3.10 -12.34
C ALA A 19 -4.05 1.78 -11.70
N ILE A 20 -4.34 1.52 -10.41
CA ILE A 20 -3.86 0.29 -9.76
C ILE A 20 -4.58 -0.97 -10.27
N ALA A 21 -5.87 -0.88 -10.61
CA ALA A 21 -6.60 -1.96 -11.25
C ALA A 21 -6.00 -2.32 -12.63
N GLN A 22 -5.65 -1.31 -13.44
CA GLN A 22 -4.98 -1.53 -14.72
C GLN A 22 -3.61 -2.21 -14.56
N TRP A 23 -2.86 -1.88 -13.51
CA TRP A 23 -1.59 -2.55 -13.21
C TRP A 23 -1.77 -4.00 -12.74
N GLU A 24 -2.82 -4.28 -11.97
CA GLU A 24 -3.16 -5.64 -11.57
C GLU A 24 -3.49 -6.52 -12.79
N GLU A 25 -4.32 -6.02 -13.71
CA GLU A 25 -4.59 -6.67 -14.99
C GLU A 25 -3.31 -6.86 -15.80
N LYS A 26 -2.48 -5.81 -15.88
CA LYS A 26 -1.22 -5.89 -16.63
C LYS A 26 -0.29 -6.98 -16.10
N TYR A 27 -0.15 -7.09 -14.78
CA TYR A 27 0.64 -8.16 -14.16
C TYR A 27 0.06 -9.54 -14.46
N LYS A 28 -1.27 -9.71 -14.44
CA LYS A 28 -1.94 -10.96 -14.81
C LYS A 28 -1.67 -11.34 -16.27
N GLU A 29 -1.80 -10.39 -17.20
CA GLU A 29 -1.55 -10.61 -18.63
C GLU A 29 -0.14 -11.12 -18.93
N VAL A 30 0.87 -10.56 -18.25
CA VAL A 30 2.28 -10.91 -18.48
C VAL A 30 2.78 -12.04 -17.56
N GLY A 31 1.90 -12.63 -16.75
CA GLY A 31 2.22 -13.75 -15.87
C GLY A 31 3.07 -13.40 -14.65
N ILE A 32 3.05 -12.14 -14.19
CA ILE A 32 3.70 -11.72 -12.94
C ILE A 32 2.81 -12.08 -11.75
N GLY A 33 3.31 -12.98 -10.90
CA GLY A 33 2.68 -13.30 -9.62
C GLY A 33 2.63 -12.06 -8.72
N ASN A 34 1.43 -11.76 -8.20
CA ASN A 34 1.17 -10.58 -7.41
C ASN A 34 0.22 -10.87 -6.24
N SER A 35 0.09 -9.91 -5.31
CA SER A 35 -0.75 -10.03 -4.12
C SER A 35 -2.25 -9.94 -4.36
N GLY A 36 -2.69 -9.53 -5.56
CA GLY A 36 -3.96 -8.83 -5.72
C GLY A 36 -3.94 -7.44 -5.06
N LEU A 37 -5.05 -6.72 -5.18
CA LEU A 37 -5.22 -5.41 -4.53
C LEU A 37 -5.34 -5.57 -3.00
N VAL A 38 -4.57 -4.78 -2.27
CA VAL A 38 -4.55 -4.75 -0.80
C VAL A 38 -4.94 -3.35 -0.32
N ASP A 39 -5.96 -3.28 0.53
CA ASP A 39 -6.35 -2.04 1.21
C ASP A 39 -5.43 -1.79 2.42
N ARG A 40 -4.71 -0.66 2.40
CA ARG A 40 -3.82 -0.21 3.49
C ARG A 40 -4.42 0.95 4.28
N PHE A 41 -5.73 1.18 4.16
CA PHE A 41 -6.50 2.28 4.74
C PHE A 41 -6.13 3.67 4.19
N TYR A 42 -4.83 3.99 4.17
CA TYR A 42 -4.29 5.25 3.65
C TYR A 42 -4.03 5.25 2.14
N PHE A 43 -3.94 4.07 1.53
CA PHE A 43 -3.74 3.86 0.09
C PHE A 43 -4.12 2.42 -0.28
N GLU A 44 -4.28 2.17 -1.57
CA GLU A 44 -4.33 0.82 -2.12
C GLU A 44 -2.94 0.39 -2.57
N ALA A 45 -2.62 -0.89 -2.42
CA ALA A 45 -1.32 -1.44 -2.73
C ALA A 45 -1.40 -2.72 -3.58
N LEU A 46 -0.43 -2.90 -4.45
CA LEU A 46 -0.23 -4.11 -5.25
C LEU A 46 1.24 -4.49 -5.23
N TYR A 47 1.54 -5.71 -4.79
CA TYR A 47 2.90 -6.21 -4.60
C TYR A 47 3.27 -7.23 -5.67
N ALA A 48 4.48 -7.12 -6.21
CA ALA A 48 5.06 -8.10 -7.11
C ALA A 48 6.54 -8.35 -6.76
N ARG A 49 6.96 -9.61 -6.85
CA ARG A 49 8.35 -9.99 -6.60
C ARG A 49 9.11 -10.13 -7.92
N ILE A 50 10.09 -9.27 -8.14
CA ILE A 50 10.96 -9.29 -9.32
C ILE A 50 12.36 -9.72 -8.89
N GLY A 51 12.69 -11.00 -9.13
CA GLY A 51 13.88 -11.62 -8.56
C GLY A 51 13.83 -11.61 -7.03
N HIS A 52 14.79 -10.95 -6.39
CA HIS A 52 14.83 -10.81 -4.92
C HIS A 52 14.18 -9.51 -4.42
N ILE A 53 13.82 -8.57 -5.30
CA ILE A 53 13.26 -7.27 -4.94
C ILE A 53 11.74 -7.40 -4.82
N LEU A 54 11.17 -6.91 -3.72
CA LEU A 54 9.74 -6.71 -3.58
C LEU A 54 9.40 -5.29 -4.04
N ILE A 55 8.63 -5.20 -5.12
CA ILE A 55 8.12 -3.93 -5.65
C ILE A 55 6.66 -3.80 -5.21
N GLU A 56 6.32 -2.60 -4.76
CA GLU A 56 4.95 -2.16 -4.53
C GLU A 56 4.60 -1.07 -5.57
N VAL A 57 3.36 -1.05 -6.01
CA VAL A 57 2.74 0.14 -6.58
C VAL A 57 1.58 0.55 -5.68
N SER A 58 1.50 1.84 -5.34
CA SER A 58 0.52 2.35 -4.38
C SER A 58 -0.20 3.57 -4.91
N THR A 59 -1.48 3.73 -4.58
CA THR A 59 -2.26 4.93 -4.95
C THR A 59 -1.81 6.16 -4.16
N ASP A 60 -1.94 7.34 -4.76
CA ASP A 60 -1.64 8.63 -4.12
C ASP A 60 -2.60 8.95 -2.96
N GLY A 61 -3.85 8.52 -3.08
CA GLY A 61 -4.90 8.76 -2.09
C GLY A 61 -5.39 7.48 -1.41
N PRO A 62 -6.18 7.61 -0.33
CA PRO A 62 -6.66 8.88 0.25
C PRO A 62 -5.61 9.70 1.02
N GLY A 63 -4.51 9.07 1.45
CA GLY A 63 -3.47 9.70 2.27
C GLY A 63 -3.80 9.71 3.77
N PHE A 64 -2.88 10.24 4.57
CA PHE A 64 -2.94 10.16 6.05
C PHE A 64 -3.81 11.24 6.72
N MET A 65 -4.41 12.16 5.97
CA MET A 65 -5.20 13.26 6.55
C MET A 65 -6.68 12.90 6.78
N GLY A 66 -7.05 11.63 6.59
CA GLY A 66 -8.43 11.17 6.72
C GLY A 66 -8.88 10.98 8.17
N ASP A 67 -7.95 10.63 9.06
CA ASP A 67 -8.20 10.25 10.46
C ASP A 67 -7.59 11.23 11.48
N GLU A 68 -6.66 12.10 11.07
CA GLU A 68 -6.03 13.10 11.94
C GLU A 68 -5.87 14.48 11.25
N PRO A 69 -6.03 15.60 11.98
CA PRO A 69 -5.67 16.93 11.48
C PRO A 69 -4.19 17.05 11.13
N TYR A 70 -3.87 17.90 10.16
CA TYR A 70 -2.49 18.12 9.71
C TYR A 70 -1.55 18.53 10.84
N GLU A 71 -2.03 19.37 11.76
CA GLU A 71 -1.25 19.94 12.85
C GLU A 71 -0.80 18.92 13.89
N THR A 72 -1.49 17.78 13.99
CA THR A 72 -1.26 16.75 15.02
C THR A 72 -0.97 15.37 14.40
N LEU A 73 -0.69 15.32 13.09
CA LEU A 73 -0.52 14.07 12.34
C LEU A 73 0.65 13.25 12.90
N GLY A 74 0.37 12.02 13.31
CA GLY A 74 1.37 11.08 13.85
C GLY A 74 1.69 11.29 15.34
N GLU A 75 0.93 12.12 16.05
CA GLU A 75 1.08 12.28 17.51
C GLU A 75 0.31 11.21 18.31
N SER A 76 -0.72 10.61 17.71
CA SER A 76 -1.52 9.52 18.30
C SER A 76 -1.25 8.16 17.66
N LEU A 77 -1.65 7.11 18.37
CA LEU A 77 -1.71 5.77 17.80
C LEU A 77 -2.95 5.68 16.91
N SER A 78 -2.75 5.70 15.60
CA SER A 78 -3.80 5.49 14.61
C SER A 78 -3.95 3.99 14.32
N LEU A 79 -5.17 3.47 14.42
CA LEU A 79 -5.50 2.10 14.07
C LEU A 79 -6.41 2.09 12.84
N PRO A 80 -6.21 1.16 11.88
CA PRO A 80 -7.20 0.97 10.84
C PRO A 80 -8.53 0.51 11.47
N PRO A 81 -9.69 0.85 10.88
CA PRO A 81 -11.00 0.64 11.51
C PRO A 81 -11.28 -0.78 11.97
N PHE A 82 -10.69 -1.79 11.32
CA PHE A 82 -10.89 -3.21 11.71
C PHE A 82 -10.12 -3.63 12.97
N LEU A 83 -9.18 -2.81 13.46
CA LEU A 83 -8.45 -3.03 14.72
C LEU A 83 -9.00 -2.17 15.87
N GLU A 84 -9.91 -1.24 15.58
CA GLU A 84 -10.60 -0.46 16.60
C GLU A 84 -11.57 -1.33 17.40
N LYS A 85 -11.83 -0.92 18.65
CA LYS A 85 -12.82 -1.63 19.48
C LYS A 85 -14.21 -1.46 18.86
N PRO A 86 -15.03 -2.52 18.80
CA PRO A 86 -16.43 -2.35 18.42
C PRO A 86 -17.12 -1.41 19.42
N THR A 87 -17.76 -0.37 18.90
CA THR A 87 -18.62 0.56 19.65
C THR A 87 -19.90 -0.10 20.13
#